data_AF-A0AA38WIG6-F1
#
_entry.id   AF-A0AA38WIG6-F1
#
_cell.length_a   1.000
_cell.length_b   1.000
_cell.length_c   1.000
_cell.angle_alpha   90.00
_cell.angle_beta   90.00
_cell.angle_gamma   90.00
#
_symmetry.space_group_name_H-M   'P 1'
#
loop_
_entity.id
_entity.type
_entity.pdbx_description
1 polymer ?
#
loop_
_entity_poly.entity_id
_entity_poly.type
_entity_poly.pdbx_seq_one_letter_code
_entity_poly.pdbx_strand_id
1 'polypeptide(L)'
;MWRSIIESAIVVAMLASIPTPVVKGMRFDIKTGATKCITEDIQSNSLSVGKYSVINPHEDYPMPDSHRITVRITSPLGNNCHYADQKDVGNFAFTAHEDGDYMACFWVAKQNPPTTMTVEFDWRSGLAAKDWSKVAKRGQLEMMEIDLKKLFDTIASIHDEMYYLREREESMQVLIRSTNSKMATFSFFSLVVCLAVAAMQIWHLKTSLQIFHSIDRMTSTRCAVCTYFRRRCRSDCIFAPYFPPDNPQRFACVHKVYGASNIGKMLKELPVHLRADAIESLYYEAKCRIQDPVYGCVGTISLLHHQIHIAQSQLAKAQAEIAFLDANVVAETMLSSSESMAQQNSIDMMEIDLKKLFDTIASIHDEMYYLREREESMQVLIRSTNSKMATFRFFSFVVCLAVTTMQIWHLKTSSQVFHSIDRMTSTRCATCMYFKRKCHSNCIFVPYFPLDNPHRFTCVHKIYGASNIGKMLKELPVHLRADSIESLYYEAKCSIQDPVYGCVGIISLLHHQIYIAQSQLAKAQAEIAFLHATVVVAETMLSSSESMAQQNNIDILSNPWRNQCKS
;
A
#
# COMPACT_ATOMS: atom_id res chain seq x y z
N MET A 1 -8.43 -31.61 -8.61
CA MET A 1 -8.15 -30.40 -7.78
C MET A 1 -9.06 -30.32 -6.57
N TRP A 2 -10.38 -30.40 -6.71
CA TRP A 2 -11.33 -30.33 -5.58
C TRP A 2 -11.21 -31.47 -4.54
N ARG A 3 -10.88 -32.71 -4.96
CA ARG A 3 -10.69 -33.83 -4.02
C ARG A 3 -9.54 -33.63 -3.03
N SER A 4 -8.43 -33.03 -3.46
CA SER A 4 -7.24 -32.82 -2.60
C SER A 4 -7.46 -31.70 -1.58
N ILE A 5 -8.29 -30.71 -1.91
CA ILE A 5 -8.67 -29.63 -0.99
C ILE A 5 -9.59 -30.16 0.12
N ILE A 6 -10.52 -31.06 -0.22
CA ILE A 6 -11.44 -31.68 0.74
C ILE A 6 -10.69 -32.60 1.71
N GLU A 7 -9.75 -33.42 1.22
CA GLU A 7 -8.93 -34.29 2.07
C GLU A 7 -8.06 -33.49 3.04
N SER A 8 -7.49 -32.36 2.59
CA SER A 8 -6.68 -31.48 3.44
C SER A 8 -7.51 -30.80 4.54
N ALA A 9 -8.74 -30.38 4.23
CA ALA A 9 -9.63 -29.73 5.19
C ALA A 9 -10.13 -30.69 6.29
N ILE A 10 -10.35 -31.96 5.94
CA ILE A 10 -10.78 -32.99 6.91
C ILE A 10 -9.67 -33.31 7.91
N VAL A 11 -8.40 -33.35 7.48
CA VAL A 11 -7.26 -33.60 8.36
C VAL A 11 -7.06 -32.45 9.36
N VAL A 12 -7.25 -31.20 8.93
CA VAL A 12 -7.16 -30.02 9.82
C VAL A 12 -8.31 -29.99 10.83
N ALA A 13 -9.53 -30.38 10.42
CA ALA A 13 -10.69 -30.45 11.31
C ALA A 13 -10.57 -31.57 12.37
N MET A 14 -9.96 -32.71 12.03
CA MET A 14 -9.73 -33.81 12.99
C MET A 14 -8.63 -33.49 14.02
N LEU A 15 -7.62 -32.67 13.66
CA LEU A 15 -6.57 -32.26 14.60
C LEU A 15 -7.06 -31.21 15.61
N ALA A 16 -8.06 -30.40 15.26
CA ALA A 16 -8.62 -29.36 16.12
C ALA A 16 -9.61 -29.87 17.18
N SER A 17 -10.02 -31.15 17.13
CA SER A 17 -11.08 -31.71 17.96
C SER A 17 -10.60 -32.63 19.09
N ILE A 18 -9.33 -32.52 19.51
CA ILE A 18 -8.81 -33.21 20.69
C ILE A 18 -8.99 -32.30 21.92
N PRO A 19 -9.99 -32.52 22.80
CA PRO A 19 -10.10 -31.78 24.04
C PRO A 19 -8.98 -32.21 25.00
N THR A 20 -8.03 -31.32 25.26
CA THR A 20 -7.05 -31.50 26.34
C THR A 20 -7.75 -31.30 27.68
N PRO A 21 -7.64 -32.22 28.66
CA PRO A 21 -8.18 -31.98 29.98
C PRO A 21 -7.40 -30.84 30.64
N VAL A 22 -8.11 -29.76 30.98
CA VAL A 22 -7.55 -28.69 31.82
C VAL A 22 -7.40 -29.27 33.23
N VAL A 23 -6.17 -29.61 33.62
CA VAL A 23 -5.87 -30.08 34.99
C VAL A 23 -5.95 -28.87 35.93
N LYS A 24 -6.88 -28.92 36.89
CA LYS A 24 -7.01 -27.93 37.96
C LYS A 24 -6.30 -28.46 39.21
N GLY A 25 -5.10 -27.95 39.49
CA GLY A 25 -4.33 -28.18 40.72
C GLY A 25 -3.67 -29.56 40.83
N MET A 26 -2.56 -29.63 41.58
CA MET A 26 -1.85 -30.87 41.88
C MET A 26 -2.18 -31.33 43.31
N ARG A 27 -2.48 -32.62 43.50
CA ARG A 27 -2.74 -33.22 44.82
C ARG A 27 -1.76 -34.34 45.11
N PHE A 28 -1.22 -34.38 46.32
CA PHE A 28 -0.26 -35.41 46.71
C PHE A 28 -0.32 -35.73 48.21
N ASP A 29 0.00 -36.98 48.55
CA ASP A 29 -0.01 -37.45 49.92
C ASP A 29 1.38 -37.36 50.58
N ILE A 30 1.41 -36.94 51.84
CA ILE A 30 2.60 -36.83 52.70
C ILE A 30 2.38 -37.66 53.97
N LYS A 31 3.37 -38.47 54.35
CA LYS A 31 3.37 -39.21 55.61
C LYS A 31 4.01 -38.35 56.72
N THR A 32 3.49 -38.44 57.94
CA THR A 32 4.09 -37.77 59.13
C THR A 32 5.58 -38.13 59.28
N GLY A 33 6.44 -37.11 59.40
CA GLY A 33 7.91 -37.25 59.44
C GLY A 33 8.61 -37.34 58.06
N ALA A 34 7.87 -37.31 56.95
CA ALA A 34 8.44 -37.25 55.60
C ALA A 34 8.37 -35.81 55.03
N THR A 35 9.29 -35.49 54.13
CA THR A 35 9.31 -34.23 53.38
C THR A 35 9.07 -34.51 51.91
N LYS A 36 8.23 -33.72 51.25
CA LYS A 36 8.06 -33.74 49.79
C LYS A 36 8.36 -32.37 49.22
N CYS A 37 9.14 -32.32 48.15
CA CYS A 37 9.53 -31.10 47.47
C CYS A 37 9.10 -31.13 46.01
N ILE A 38 8.65 -29.99 45.51
CA ILE A 38 8.25 -29.76 44.13
C ILE A 38 9.09 -28.61 43.61
N THR A 39 9.62 -28.74 42.40
CA THR A 39 10.49 -27.76 41.77
C THR A 39 9.81 -27.17 40.54
N GLU A 40 9.94 -25.86 40.36
CA GLU A 40 9.45 -25.11 39.21
C GLU A 40 10.57 -24.19 38.69
N ASP A 41 10.78 -24.17 37.37
CA ASP A 41 11.74 -23.26 36.74
C ASP A 41 11.09 -21.88 36.56
N ILE A 42 11.68 -20.85 37.16
CA ILE A 42 11.11 -19.50 37.21
C ILE A 42 12.15 -18.51 36.70
N GLN A 43 11.73 -17.68 35.73
CA GLN A 43 12.56 -16.61 35.20
C GLN A 43 12.69 -15.46 36.20
N SER A 44 13.86 -14.81 36.20
CA SER A 44 14.17 -13.61 36.97
C SER A 44 13.16 -12.50 36.64
N ASN A 45 12.85 -11.70 37.65
CA ASN A 45 11.85 -10.65 37.64
C ASN A 45 10.41 -11.10 37.35
N SER A 46 10.13 -12.40 37.29
CA SER A 46 8.76 -12.90 37.12
C SER A 46 8.04 -13.07 38.46
N LEU A 47 6.75 -12.73 38.49
CA LEU A 47 5.90 -12.91 39.66
C LEU A 47 5.50 -14.39 39.78
N SER A 48 5.65 -14.96 40.97
CA SER A 48 5.22 -16.30 41.30
C SER A 48 4.21 -16.26 42.44
N VAL A 49 3.08 -16.94 42.26
CA VAL A 49 2.01 -17.04 43.25
C VAL A 49 1.57 -18.49 43.40
N GLY A 50 1.22 -18.87 44.63
CA GLY A 50 0.68 -20.20 44.86
C GLY A 50 -0.15 -20.29 46.13
N LYS A 51 -0.98 -21.34 46.17
CA LYS A 51 -1.86 -21.68 47.28
C LYS A 51 -1.70 -23.15 47.63
N TYR A 52 -1.70 -23.42 48.93
CA TYR A 52 -1.71 -24.78 49.45
C TYR A 52 -2.78 -24.94 50.53
N SER A 53 -3.41 -26.12 50.58
CA SER A 53 -4.36 -26.49 51.62
C SER A 53 -4.35 -27.98 51.88
N VAL A 54 -4.44 -28.37 53.15
CA VAL A 54 -4.63 -29.76 53.57
C VAL A 54 -6.10 -30.14 53.39
N ILE A 55 -6.38 -31.23 52.67
CA ILE A 55 -7.74 -31.72 52.45
C ILE A 55 -8.18 -32.61 53.62
N ASN A 56 -9.35 -32.35 54.19
CA ASN A 56 -9.97 -33.26 55.17
C ASN A 56 -10.73 -34.38 54.44
N PRO A 57 -10.39 -35.67 54.61
CA PRO A 57 -11.14 -36.76 54.01
C PRO A 57 -12.52 -37.00 54.66
N HIS A 58 -12.82 -36.42 55.84
CA HIS A 58 -14.12 -36.52 56.50
C HIS A 58 -14.72 -35.12 56.75
N GLU A 59 -15.68 -34.71 55.93
CA GLU A 59 -16.26 -33.35 55.96
C GLU A 59 -17.05 -33.01 57.24
N ASP A 60 -17.54 -34.01 57.98
CA ASP A 60 -18.46 -33.81 59.12
C ASP A 60 -17.77 -33.65 60.50
N TYR A 61 -16.43 -33.65 60.57
CA TYR A 61 -15.68 -33.46 61.82
C TYR A 61 -14.60 -32.36 61.69
N PRO A 62 -14.44 -31.49 62.70
CA PRO A 62 -13.40 -30.46 62.67
C PRO A 62 -12.00 -31.09 62.61
N MET A 63 -11.15 -30.52 61.74
CA MET A 63 -9.79 -31.02 61.49
C MET A 63 -8.96 -30.98 62.78
N PRO A 64 -8.31 -32.08 63.20
CA PRO A 64 -7.53 -32.08 64.43
C PRO A 64 -6.24 -31.27 64.27
N ASP A 65 -5.80 -30.58 65.35
CA ASP A 65 -4.59 -29.73 65.40
C ASP A 65 -3.29 -30.43 64.95
N SER A 66 -3.34 -31.75 64.84
CA SER A 66 -2.29 -32.61 64.31
C SER A 66 -2.07 -32.49 62.80
N HIS A 67 -2.94 -31.82 62.04
CA HIS A 67 -2.87 -31.74 60.56
C HIS A 67 -2.31 -30.41 60.03
N ARG A 68 -1.28 -29.88 60.70
CA ARG A 68 -0.61 -28.64 60.29
C ARG A 68 0.66 -28.97 59.50
N ILE A 69 0.80 -28.40 58.31
CA ILE A 69 1.97 -28.58 57.44
C ILE A 69 2.91 -27.38 57.55
N THR A 70 4.21 -27.63 57.38
CA THR A 70 5.22 -26.56 57.27
C THR A 70 5.66 -26.48 55.82
N VAL A 71 5.72 -25.26 55.29
CA VAL A 71 6.04 -25.00 53.89
C VAL A 71 7.20 -24.02 53.80
N ARG A 72 8.21 -24.39 53.02
CA ARG A 72 9.37 -23.55 52.73
C ARG A 72 9.62 -23.50 51.24
N ILE A 73 9.81 -22.30 50.71
CA ILE A 73 10.17 -22.06 49.31
C ILE A 73 11.58 -21.47 49.27
N THR A 74 12.45 -22.13 48.53
CA THR A 74 13.87 -21.75 48.39
C THR A 74 14.22 -21.41 46.95
N SER A 75 15.05 -20.39 46.77
CA SER A 75 15.64 -20.03 45.48
C SER A 75 16.76 -21.01 45.07
N PRO A 76 17.21 -20.98 43.80
CA PRO A 76 18.34 -21.77 43.33
C PRO A 76 19.64 -21.53 44.13
N LEU A 77 19.83 -20.31 44.63
CA LEU A 77 20.97 -19.95 45.50
C LEU A 77 20.75 -20.29 46.98
N GLY A 78 19.64 -20.94 47.33
CA GLY A 78 19.33 -21.38 48.70
C GLY A 78 18.69 -20.33 49.60
N ASN A 79 18.32 -19.16 49.07
CA ASN A 79 17.64 -18.12 49.83
C ASN A 79 16.18 -18.48 50.10
N ASN A 80 15.65 -18.12 51.27
CA ASN A 80 14.26 -18.38 51.64
C ASN A 80 13.34 -17.32 51.08
N CYS A 81 12.55 -17.67 50.06
CA CYS A 81 11.54 -16.79 49.47
C CYS A 81 10.25 -16.76 50.28
N HIS A 82 9.89 -17.87 50.91
CA HIS A 82 8.71 -17.97 51.76
C HIS A 82 8.89 -19.07 52.82
N TYR A 83 8.40 -18.81 54.03
CA TYR A 83 8.37 -19.78 55.12
C TYR A 83 7.08 -19.63 55.91
N ALA A 84 6.35 -20.74 56.06
CA ALA A 84 5.15 -20.80 56.86
C ALA A 84 5.18 -22.04 57.76
N ASP A 85 5.13 -21.82 59.06
CA ASP A 85 5.20 -22.86 60.07
C ASP A 85 3.82 -23.24 60.58
N GLN A 86 3.56 -24.56 60.62
CA GLN A 86 2.32 -25.17 61.10
C GLN A 86 1.07 -24.45 60.58
N LYS A 87 0.77 -24.52 59.29
CA LYS A 87 -0.51 -24.01 58.74
C LYS A 87 -1.28 -25.12 58.03
N ASP A 88 -2.60 -25.04 58.07
CA ASP A 88 -3.55 -25.90 57.34
C ASP A 88 -3.84 -25.34 55.95
N VAL A 89 -3.90 -24.01 55.81
CA VAL A 89 -4.07 -23.28 54.54
C VAL A 89 -3.11 -22.10 54.45
N GLY A 90 -2.55 -21.84 53.28
CA GLY A 90 -1.72 -20.67 53.06
C GLY A 90 -1.55 -20.29 51.58
N ASN A 91 -1.20 -19.03 51.36
CA ASN A 91 -0.86 -18.47 50.06
C ASN A 91 0.52 -17.83 50.14
N PHE A 92 1.25 -17.81 49.04
CA PHE A 92 2.50 -17.06 48.90
C PHE A 92 2.51 -16.28 47.59
N ALA A 93 3.24 -15.16 47.60
CA ALA A 93 3.55 -14.39 46.42
C ALA A 93 4.97 -13.84 46.58
N PHE A 94 5.82 -14.06 45.59
CA PHE A 94 7.16 -13.49 45.54
C PHE A 94 7.56 -13.20 44.10
N THR A 95 8.51 -12.29 43.92
CA THR A 95 9.13 -12.04 42.62
C THR A 95 10.47 -12.74 42.59
N ALA A 96 10.70 -13.60 41.59
CA ALA A 96 11.98 -14.27 41.43
C ALA A 96 13.07 -13.22 41.14
N HIS A 97 14.19 -13.28 41.86
CA HIS A 97 15.32 -12.37 41.65
C HIS A 97 16.38 -12.99 40.73
N GLU A 98 16.33 -14.31 40.56
CA GLU A 98 17.32 -15.13 39.86
C GLU A 98 16.57 -16.11 38.96
N ASP A 99 17.17 -16.47 37.83
CA ASP A 99 16.66 -17.51 36.94
C ASP A 99 17.00 -18.91 37.49
N GLY A 100 16.03 -19.82 37.50
CA GLY A 100 16.28 -21.25 37.71
C GLY A 100 15.23 -21.97 38.58
N ASP A 101 15.62 -23.14 39.09
CA ASP A 101 14.72 -24.04 39.81
C ASP A 101 14.43 -23.58 41.25
N TYR A 102 13.22 -23.07 41.47
CA TYR A 102 12.70 -22.78 42.80
C TYR A 102 12.04 -24.03 43.38
N MET A 103 12.27 -24.30 44.67
CA MET A 103 11.79 -25.52 45.31
C MET A 103 10.84 -25.22 46.47
N ALA A 104 9.63 -25.76 46.41
CA ALA A 104 8.65 -25.74 47.48
C ALA A 104 8.64 -27.08 48.22
N CYS A 105 9.10 -27.09 49.47
CA CYS A 105 9.15 -28.26 50.33
C CYS A 105 8.08 -28.21 51.42
N PHE A 106 7.40 -29.34 51.60
CA PHE A 106 6.31 -29.57 52.53
C PHE A 106 6.68 -30.69 53.50
N TRP A 107 6.54 -30.47 54.81
CA TRP A 107 6.75 -31.51 55.81
C TRP A 107 5.81 -31.37 57.01
N VAL A 108 5.63 -32.49 57.72
CA VAL A 108 4.79 -32.60 58.92
C VAL A 108 5.60 -33.20 60.05
N ALA A 109 5.46 -32.64 61.26
CA ALA A 109 6.09 -33.17 62.45
C ALA A 109 5.70 -34.64 62.68
N LYS A 110 6.66 -35.46 63.15
CA LYS A 110 6.46 -36.90 63.36
C LYS A 110 5.43 -37.12 64.48
N GLN A 111 4.41 -37.93 64.21
CA GLN A 111 3.36 -38.29 65.17
C GLN A 111 3.26 -39.81 65.31
N ASN A 112 2.81 -40.27 66.49
CA ASN A 112 2.57 -41.68 66.79
C ASN A 112 1.08 -41.85 67.14
N PRO A 113 0.27 -42.60 66.36
CA PRO A 113 0.61 -43.37 65.15
C PRO A 113 0.83 -42.48 63.91
N PRO A 114 1.55 -42.98 62.88
CA PRO A 114 1.83 -42.21 61.67
C PRO A 114 0.59 -42.09 60.76
N THR A 115 0.08 -40.87 60.61
CA THR A 115 -1.04 -40.54 59.71
C THR A 115 -0.54 -40.00 58.38
N THR A 116 -1.31 -40.22 57.30
CA THR A 116 -1.05 -39.68 55.95
C THR A 116 -2.01 -38.52 55.67
N MET A 117 -1.51 -37.43 55.08
CA MET A 117 -2.29 -36.23 54.78
C MET A 117 -2.19 -35.90 53.29
N THR A 118 -3.31 -35.50 52.69
CA THR A 118 -3.37 -35.08 51.28
C THR A 118 -3.29 -33.56 51.20
N VAL A 119 -2.31 -33.04 50.46
CA VAL A 119 -2.12 -31.60 50.22
C VAL A 119 -2.54 -31.27 48.80
N GLU A 120 -3.38 -30.26 48.67
CA GLU A 120 -3.69 -29.60 47.40
C GLU A 120 -2.77 -28.40 47.20
N PHE A 121 -2.15 -28.30 46.03
CA PHE A 121 -1.16 -27.29 45.71
C PHE A 121 -1.37 -26.75 44.28
N ASP A 122 -1.48 -25.42 44.17
CA ASP A 122 -1.52 -24.68 42.91
C ASP A 122 -0.36 -23.68 42.91
N TRP A 123 0.53 -23.77 41.92
CA TRP A 123 1.71 -22.90 41.76
C TRP A 123 1.72 -22.36 40.34
N ARG A 124 1.75 -21.04 40.20
CA ARG A 124 1.76 -20.33 38.91
C ARG A 124 2.87 -19.29 38.86
N SER A 125 3.56 -19.22 37.74
CA SER A 125 4.66 -18.28 37.46
C SER A 125 4.37 -17.44 36.21
N GLY A 126 5.00 -16.26 36.13
CA GLY A 126 4.97 -15.41 34.94
C GLY A 126 3.57 -14.91 34.56
N LEU A 127 3.24 -15.00 33.27
CA LEU A 127 1.97 -14.48 32.72
C LEU A 127 0.74 -15.15 33.35
N ALA A 128 0.85 -16.40 33.79
CA ALA A 128 -0.24 -17.14 34.46
C ALA A 128 -0.53 -16.67 35.90
N ALA A 129 0.39 -15.89 36.50
CA ALA A 129 0.23 -15.30 37.85
C ALA A 129 -0.48 -13.93 37.84
N LYS A 130 -0.67 -13.31 36.66
CA LYS A 130 -1.13 -11.93 36.49
C LYS A 130 -2.55 -11.67 37.03
N ASP A 131 -3.42 -12.68 37.02
CA ASP A 131 -4.82 -12.58 37.46
C ASP A 131 -5.03 -12.50 38.98
N TRP A 132 -4.00 -12.71 39.81
CA TRP A 132 -4.09 -12.66 41.28
C TRP A 132 -3.61 -11.35 41.91
N SER A 133 -3.31 -10.34 41.08
CA SER A 133 -2.74 -9.03 41.43
C SER A 133 -3.61 -8.10 42.31
N LYS A 134 -4.83 -8.52 42.69
CA LYS A 134 -5.74 -7.72 43.54
C LYS A 134 -5.48 -7.85 45.06
N VAL A 135 -4.64 -8.78 45.52
CA VAL A 135 -4.41 -9.05 46.96
C VAL A 135 -3.20 -8.30 47.55
N ALA A 136 -2.41 -7.57 46.74
CA ALA A 136 -1.12 -6.96 47.15
C ALA A 136 -1.11 -5.41 47.18
N LYS A 137 -2.21 -4.75 47.54
CA LYS A 137 -2.33 -3.27 47.48
C LYS A 137 -1.99 -2.55 48.79
N ARG A 138 -0.71 -2.43 49.15
CA ARG A 138 -0.25 -1.31 50.01
C ARG A 138 1.21 -0.83 49.81
N GLY A 139 1.94 -1.34 48.81
CA GLY A 139 3.32 -0.90 48.51
C GLY A 139 3.52 -0.20 47.16
N GLN A 140 2.43 0.16 46.45
CA GLN A 140 2.50 0.52 45.02
C GLN A 140 2.99 1.94 44.68
N LEU A 141 3.25 2.83 45.63
CA LEU A 141 3.64 4.20 45.29
C LEU A 141 5.12 4.34 44.87
N GLU A 142 5.99 3.35 45.13
CA GLU A 142 7.35 3.31 44.57
C GLU A 142 7.47 2.42 43.32
N MET A 143 6.50 1.53 43.06
CA MET A 143 6.56 0.55 41.97
C MET A 143 6.22 1.13 40.59
N MET A 144 5.43 2.21 40.51
CA MET A 144 5.09 2.82 39.20
C MET A 144 6.29 3.53 38.56
N GLU A 145 7.20 4.09 39.37
CA GLU A 145 8.46 4.70 38.89
C GLU A 145 9.45 3.61 38.40
N ILE A 146 9.46 2.46 39.07
CA ILE A 146 10.26 1.29 38.69
C ILE A 146 9.71 0.63 37.41
N ASP A 147 8.40 0.55 37.24
CA ASP A 147 7.78 -0.02 36.03
C ASP A 147 7.99 0.89 34.81
N LEU A 148 7.95 2.22 34.97
CA LEU A 148 8.31 3.17 33.91
C LEU A 148 9.80 3.04 33.52
N LYS A 149 10.68 2.89 34.52
CA LYS A 149 12.12 2.69 34.31
C LYS A 149 12.41 1.35 33.65
N LYS A 150 11.69 0.29 34.02
CA LYS A 150 11.73 -1.01 33.33
C LYS A 150 11.23 -0.93 31.89
N LEU A 151 10.19 -0.13 31.62
CA LEU A 151 9.73 0.08 30.25
C LEU A 151 10.79 0.82 29.42
N PHE A 152 11.44 1.83 30.01
CA PHE A 152 12.53 2.57 29.37
C PHE A 152 13.74 1.67 29.10
N ASP A 153 14.13 0.83 30.06
CA ASP A 153 15.20 -0.17 29.89
C ASP A 153 14.82 -1.25 28.88
N THR A 154 13.54 -1.64 28.80
CA THR A 154 13.04 -2.57 27.79
C THR A 154 13.08 -1.95 26.39
N ILE A 155 12.68 -0.69 26.24
CA ILE A 155 12.75 0.04 24.96
C ILE A 155 14.21 0.26 24.55
N ALA A 156 15.10 0.58 25.49
CA ALA A 156 16.53 0.68 25.23
C ALA A 156 17.14 -0.67 24.83
N SER A 157 16.72 -1.77 25.47
CA SER A 157 17.12 -3.13 25.11
C SER A 157 16.59 -3.55 23.74
N ILE A 158 15.35 -3.19 23.39
CA ILE A 158 14.78 -3.44 22.07
C ILE A 158 15.52 -2.59 21.03
N HIS A 159 15.88 -1.34 21.34
CA HIS A 159 16.66 -0.49 20.45
C HIS A 159 18.04 -1.11 20.17
N ASP A 160 18.70 -1.68 21.18
CA ASP A 160 19.98 -2.36 21.04
C ASP A 160 19.86 -3.68 20.26
N GLU A 161 18.79 -4.46 20.48
CA GLU A 161 18.49 -5.63 19.65
C GLU A 161 18.15 -5.26 18.20
N MET A 162 17.43 -4.15 17.98
CA MET A 162 17.13 -3.64 16.64
C MET A 162 18.41 -3.17 15.94
N TYR A 163 19.34 -2.57 16.69
CA TYR A 163 20.66 -2.17 16.19
C TYR A 163 21.51 -3.42 15.84
N TYR A 164 21.48 -4.46 16.68
CA TYR A 164 22.14 -5.73 16.41
C TYR A 164 21.54 -6.48 15.21
N LEU A 165 20.22 -6.47 15.05
CA LEU A 165 19.54 -7.03 13.87
C LEU A 165 19.88 -6.25 12.60
N ARG A 166 20.02 -4.92 12.68
CA ARG A 166 20.46 -4.05 11.57
C ARG A 166 21.89 -4.39 11.12
N GLU A 167 22.84 -4.54 12.04
CA GLU A 167 24.21 -4.98 11.73
C GLU A 167 24.25 -6.37 11.05
N ARG A 168 23.37 -7.28 11.51
CA ARG A 168 23.25 -8.61 10.91
C ARG A 168 22.55 -8.59 9.55
N GLU A 169 21.58 -7.70 9.35
CA GLU A 169 20.95 -7.46 8.04
C GLU A 169 21.94 -6.82 7.06
N GLU A 170 22.79 -5.90 7.50
CA GLU A 170 23.88 -5.35 6.71
C GLU A 170 24.87 -6.44 6.27
N SER A 171 25.22 -7.37 7.17
CA SER A 171 26.07 -8.52 6.82
C SER A 171 25.40 -9.45 5.78
N MET A 172 24.08 -9.63 5.86
CA MET A 172 23.30 -10.42 4.90
C MET A 172 23.14 -9.70 3.56
N GLN A 173 22.91 -8.39 3.57
CA GLN A 173 22.87 -7.53 2.39
C GLN A 173 24.23 -7.44 1.70
N VAL A 174 25.34 -7.50 2.45
CA VAL A 174 26.70 -7.64 1.89
C VAL A 174 26.85 -9.00 1.20
N LEU A 175 26.32 -10.08 1.76
CA LEU A 175 26.33 -11.40 1.12
C LEU A 175 25.51 -11.41 -0.19
N ILE A 176 24.32 -10.80 -0.17
CA ILE A 176 23.45 -10.63 -1.35
C ILE A 176 24.12 -9.73 -2.38
N ARG A 177 24.72 -8.60 -1.98
CA ARG A 177 25.46 -7.68 -2.86
C ARG A 177 26.70 -8.35 -3.44
N SER A 178 27.43 -9.18 -2.68
CA SER A 178 28.56 -9.96 -3.19
C SER A 178 28.11 -11.04 -4.20
N THR A 179 26.96 -11.67 -3.96
CA THR A 179 26.39 -12.68 -4.85
C THR A 179 25.87 -12.04 -6.13
N ASN A 180 25.16 -10.91 -6.03
CA ASN A 180 24.67 -10.14 -7.16
C ASN A 180 25.83 -9.48 -7.94
N SER A 181 26.89 -9.04 -7.28
CA SER A 181 28.11 -8.53 -7.93
C SER A 181 28.82 -9.63 -8.71
N LYS A 182 28.95 -10.84 -8.14
CA LYS A 182 29.49 -12.01 -8.86
C LYS A 182 28.61 -12.38 -10.05
N MET A 183 27.28 -12.41 -9.90
CA MET A 183 26.33 -12.67 -11.00
C MET A 183 26.36 -11.58 -12.09
N ALA A 184 26.45 -10.31 -11.71
CA ALA A 184 26.60 -9.19 -12.64
C ALA A 184 27.94 -9.25 -13.39
N THR A 185 28.99 -9.70 -12.72
CA THR A 185 30.31 -9.93 -13.34
C THR A 185 30.22 -11.03 -14.40
N PHE A 186 29.53 -12.15 -14.13
CA PHE A 186 29.28 -13.18 -15.13
C PHE A 186 28.37 -12.70 -16.28
N SER A 187 27.34 -11.90 -15.99
CA SER A 187 26.50 -11.27 -17.03
C SER A 187 27.27 -10.27 -17.88
N PHE A 188 28.21 -9.52 -17.29
CA PHE A 188 29.09 -8.60 -17.99
C PHE A 188 30.05 -9.35 -18.92
N PHE A 189 30.67 -10.44 -18.46
CA PHE A 189 31.49 -11.29 -19.33
C PHE A 189 30.68 -11.87 -20.50
N SER A 190 29.44 -12.32 -20.25
CA SER A 190 28.53 -12.80 -21.31
C SER A 190 28.15 -11.69 -22.32
N LEU A 191 27.85 -10.48 -21.84
CA LEU A 191 27.59 -9.32 -22.70
C LEU A 191 28.82 -8.94 -23.53
N VAL A 192 30.02 -8.98 -22.94
CA VAL A 192 31.29 -8.71 -23.64
C VAL A 192 31.54 -9.76 -24.73
N VAL A 193 31.25 -11.04 -24.48
CA VAL A 193 31.33 -12.08 -25.52
C VAL A 193 30.31 -11.83 -26.63
N CYS A 194 29.07 -11.48 -26.30
CA CYS A 194 28.04 -11.11 -27.30
C CYS A 194 28.41 -9.85 -28.10
N LEU A 195 28.99 -8.84 -27.44
CA LEU A 195 29.46 -7.62 -28.09
C LEU A 195 30.74 -7.85 -28.88
N ALA A 196 31.62 -8.77 -28.48
CA ALA A 196 32.79 -9.17 -29.25
C ALA A 196 32.38 -9.94 -30.51
N VAL A 197 31.39 -10.83 -30.41
CA VAL A 197 30.79 -11.49 -31.58
C VAL A 197 30.07 -10.48 -32.47
N ALA A 198 29.30 -9.54 -31.91
CA ALA A 198 28.65 -8.47 -32.66
C ALA A 198 29.67 -7.52 -33.30
N ALA A 199 30.76 -7.18 -32.61
CA ALA A 199 31.83 -6.32 -33.12
C ALA A 199 32.67 -7.02 -34.19
N MET A 200 32.92 -8.32 -34.06
CA MET A 200 33.59 -9.14 -35.08
C MET A 200 32.68 -9.33 -36.30
N GLN A 201 31.37 -9.48 -36.11
CA GLN A 201 30.34 -9.44 -37.16
C GLN A 201 30.29 -8.05 -37.82
N ILE A 202 30.37 -6.96 -37.05
CA ILE A 202 30.38 -5.57 -37.55
C ILE A 202 31.70 -5.23 -38.26
N TRP A 203 32.85 -5.73 -37.83
CA TRP A 203 34.15 -5.54 -38.48
C TRP A 203 34.22 -6.29 -39.82
N HIS A 204 33.69 -7.51 -39.86
CA HIS A 204 33.47 -8.26 -41.10
C HIS A 204 32.46 -7.54 -42.04
N LEU A 205 31.45 -6.86 -41.49
CA LEU A 205 30.51 -5.99 -42.21
C LEU A 205 31.12 -4.62 -42.61
N LYS A 206 32.16 -4.12 -41.91
CA LYS A 206 32.77 -2.81 -42.16
C LYS A 206 33.68 -2.82 -43.38
N THR A 207 34.40 -3.91 -43.62
CA THR A 207 35.14 -4.16 -44.87
C THR A 207 34.20 -4.26 -46.08
N SER A 208 32.95 -4.67 -45.88
CA SER A 208 31.89 -4.65 -46.90
C SER A 208 31.13 -3.31 -46.99
N LEU A 209 31.30 -2.40 -46.04
CA LEU A 209 30.56 -1.13 -45.93
C LEU A 209 31.08 0.00 -46.86
N GLN A 210 32.36 -0.04 -47.26
CA GLN A 210 32.88 0.85 -48.31
C GLN A 210 32.31 0.50 -49.69
N ILE A 211 31.90 -0.76 -49.89
CA ILE A 211 31.20 -1.23 -51.10
C ILE A 211 29.67 -1.03 -50.96
N PHE A 212 29.12 -1.03 -49.74
CA PHE A 212 27.69 -0.92 -49.46
C PHE A 212 27.11 0.50 -49.63
N HIS A 213 27.87 1.57 -49.38
CA HIS A 213 27.40 2.95 -49.66
C HIS A 213 27.11 3.19 -51.16
N SER A 214 27.73 2.40 -52.04
CA SER A 214 27.40 2.33 -53.48
C SER A 214 26.20 1.43 -53.82
N ILE A 215 25.80 0.49 -52.94
CA ILE A 215 24.76 -0.53 -53.19
C ILE A 215 23.41 -0.18 -52.52
N ASP A 216 23.35 0.70 -51.51
CA ASP A 216 22.09 1.19 -50.91
C ASP A 216 21.21 2.02 -51.88
N ARG A 217 21.63 2.15 -53.14
CA ARG A 217 20.76 2.52 -54.27
C ARG A 217 19.81 1.40 -54.72
N MET A 218 19.90 0.15 -54.21
CA MET A 218 19.27 -1.00 -54.91
C MET A 218 18.21 -1.84 -54.17
N THR A 219 17.84 -1.61 -52.89
CA THR A 219 16.66 -2.31 -52.32
C THR A 219 15.67 -1.38 -51.62
N SER A 220 14.80 -0.82 -52.46
CA SER A 220 13.64 0.03 -52.16
C SER A 220 12.56 -0.69 -51.31
N THR A 221 12.69 -0.70 -49.98
CA THR A 221 11.53 -0.96 -49.09
C THR A 221 10.72 0.34 -48.93
N ARG A 222 9.48 0.34 -49.43
CA ARG A 222 8.58 1.51 -49.39
C ARG A 222 8.06 1.71 -47.96
N CYS A 223 8.01 2.94 -47.47
CA CYS A 223 7.33 3.25 -46.21
C CYS A 223 5.82 2.92 -46.28
N ALA A 224 5.15 2.77 -45.13
CA ALA A 224 3.74 2.40 -45.07
C ALA A 224 2.84 3.35 -45.90
N VAL A 225 3.14 4.66 -45.91
CA VAL A 225 2.40 5.65 -46.71
C VAL A 225 2.53 5.39 -48.21
N CYS A 226 3.76 5.20 -48.69
CA CYS A 226 4.02 4.95 -50.11
C CYS A 226 3.48 3.59 -50.55
N THR A 227 3.51 2.60 -49.66
CA THR A 227 2.87 1.30 -49.86
C THR A 227 1.35 1.43 -49.96
N TYR A 228 0.71 2.17 -49.06
CA TYR A 228 -0.74 2.42 -49.06
C TYR A 228 -1.23 3.07 -50.36
N PHE A 229 -0.53 4.12 -50.83
CA PHE A 229 -0.85 4.79 -52.09
C PHE A 229 -0.31 4.08 -53.34
N ARG A 230 0.38 2.94 -53.18
CA ARG A 230 1.02 2.19 -54.27
C ARG A 230 1.93 3.04 -55.15
N ARG A 231 2.70 3.96 -54.52
CA ARG A 231 3.66 4.84 -55.18
C ARG A 231 5.10 4.53 -54.79
N ARG A 232 6.07 4.96 -55.59
CA ARG A 232 7.50 4.83 -55.28
C ARG A 232 7.86 5.69 -54.05
N CYS A 233 8.64 5.13 -53.12
CA CYS A 233 9.18 5.88 -51.99
C CYS A 233 10.54 6.46 -52.40
N ARG A 234 10.66 7.79 -52.40
CA ARG A 234 11.94 8.47 -52.65
C ARG A 234 12.77 8.54 -51.36
N SER A 235 14.08 8.73 -51.49
CA SER A 235 15.00 8.87 -50.34
C SER A 235 14.71 10.09 -49.46
N ASP A 236 14.08 11.13 -50.01
CA ASP A 236 13.67 12.36 -49.33
C ASP A 236 12.21 12.32 -48.81
N CYS A 237 11.61 11.13 -48.70
CA CYS A 237 10.22 10.98 -48.27
C CYS A 237 10.00 11.43 -46.82
N ILE A 238 9.26 12.53 -46.62
CA ILE A 238 8.93 13.08 -45.28
C ILE A 238 8.21 12.09 -44.35
N PHE A 239 7.54 11.07 -44.90
CA PHE A 239 6.78 10.10 -44.13
C PHE A 239 7.59 8.87 -43.74
N ALA A 240 8.70 8.60 -44.43
CA ALA A 240 9.46 7.36 -44.24
C ALA A 240 9.99 7.16 -42.81
N PRO A 241 10.48 8.20 -42.10
CA PRO A 241 10.98 8.02 -40.73
C PRO A 241 9.89 7.69 -39.71
N TYR A 242 8.63 8.10 -39.95
CA TYR A 242 7.55 8.04 -38.95
C TYR A 242 6.51 6.96 -39.23
N PHE A 243 6.47 6.44 -40.47
CA PHE A 243 5.55 5.41 -40.91
C PHE A 243 6.30 4.23 -41.56
N PRO A 244 7.01 3.44 -40.75
CA PRO A 244 7.73 2.27 -41.23
C PRO A 244 6.77 1.18 -41.76
N PRO A 245 7.24 0.28 -42.65
CA PRO A 245 6.38 -0.69 -43.34
C PRO A 245 5.85 -1.83 -42.46
N ASP A 246 6.47 -2.07 -41.31
CA ASP A 246 6.10 -3.05 -40.29
C ASP A 246 4.75 -2.73 -39.60
N ASN A 247 4.39 -1.45 -39.52
CA ASN A 247 3.13 -1.00 -38.91
C ASN A 247 2.23 -0.22 -39.88
N PRO A 248 1.60 -0.90 -40.86
CA PRO A 248 0.73 -0.24 -41.83
C PRO A 248 -0.58 0.29 -41.19
N GLN A 249 -1.01 -0.31 -40.08
CA GLN A 249 -2.22 0.11 -39.37
C GLN A 249 -2.08 1.49 -38.75
N ARG A 250 -0.86 1.83 -38.27
CA ARG A 250 -0.54 3.17 -37.77
C ARG A 250 -0.88 4.25 -38.78
N PHE A 251 -0.43 4.08 -40.03
CA PHE A 251 -0.76 5.02 -41.10
C PHE A 251 -2.25 4.98 -41.48
N ALA A 252 -2.86 3.79 -41.58
CA ALA A 252 -4.28 3.67 -41.92
C ALA A 252 -5.18 4.41 -40.92
N CYS A 253 -4.86 4.34 -39.62
CA CYS A 253 -5.53 5.03 -38.54
C CYS A 253 -5.50 6.56 -38.72
N VAL A 254 -4.30 7.16 -38.77
CA VAL A 254 -4.16 8.63 -38.94
C VAL A 254 -4.69 9.12 -40.28
N HIS A 255 -4.56 8.31 -41.34
CA HIS A 255 -5.08 8.63 -42.66
C HIS A 255 -6.61 8.70 -42.68
N LYS A 256 -7.29 7.82 -41.93
CA LYS A 256 -8.77 7.82 -41.85
C LYS A 256 -9.29 9.12 -41.24
N VAL A 257 -8.61 9.65 -40.22
CA VAL A 257 -9.05 10.82 -39.45
C VAL A 257 -8.58 12.14 -40.09
N TYR A 258 -7.28 12.30 -40.31
CA TYR A 258 -6.70 13.57 -40.77
C TYR A 258 -6.48 13.61 -42.28
N GLY A 259 -6.16 12.47 -42.90
CA GLY A 259 -5.78 12.37 -44.30
C GLY A 259 -4.32 12.75 -44.57
N ALA A 260 -3.71 12.10 -45.57
CA ALA A 260 -2.26 12.16 -45.81
C ALA A 260 -1.76 13.56 -46.16
N SER A 261 -2.58 14.35 -46.88
CA SER A 261 -2.23 15.71 -47.26
C SER A 261 -2.16 16.65 -46.06
N ASN A 262 -3.08 16.50 -45.09
CA ASN A 262 -3.09 17.35 -43.89
C ASN A 262 -1.94 16.97 -42.96
N ILE A 263 -1.72 15.66 -42.74
CA ILE A 263 -0.56 15.16 -42.00
C ILE A 263 0.74 15.71 -42.62
N GLY A 264 0.87 15.61 -43.95
CA GLY A 264 2.04 16.13 -44.65
C GLY A 264 2.24 17.65 -44.52
N LYS A 265 1.17 18.44 -44.37
CA LYS A 265 1.26 19.87 -44.09
C LYS A 265 1.68 20.14 -42.65
N MET A 266 1.03 19.50 -41.68
CA MET A 266 1.35 19.60 -40.25
C MET A 266 2.81 19.27 -39.98
N LEU A 267 3.32 18.17 -40.55
CA LEU A 267 4.73 17.81 -40.40
C LEU A 267 5.68 18.85 -41.00
N LYS A 268 5.33 19.46 -42.13
CA LYS A 268 6.19 20.49 -42.75
C LYS A 268 6.24 21.77 -41.93
N GLU A 269 5.16 22.11 -41.21
CA GLU A 269 5.10 23.27 -40.31
C GLU A 269 5.93 23.06 -39.03
N LEU A 270 6.29 21.81 -38.71
CA LEU A 270 7.04 21.45 -37.51
C LEU A 270 8.57 21.28 -37.76
N PRO A 271 9.41 21.67 -36.79
CA PRO A 271 10.82 21.28 -36.73
C PRO A 271 10.99 19.76 -36.76
N VAL A 272 12.06 19.27 -37.41
CA VAL A 272 12.26 17.83 -37.67
C VAL A 272 12.26 16.99 -36.39
N HIS A 273 12.85 17.49 -35.30
CA HIS A 273 12.95 16.76 -34.03
C HIS A 273 11.60 16.56 -33.32
N LEU A 274 10.61 17.42 -33.56
CA LEU A 274 9.27 17.33 -32.94
C LEU A 274 8.28 16.51 -33.77
N ARG A 275 8.63 16.16 -35.02
CA ARG A 275 7.72 15.46 -35.93
C ARG A 275 7.37 14.05 -35.46
N ALA A 276 8.29 13.37 -34.78
CA ALA A 276 8.04 12.04 -34.23
C ALA A 276 6.95 12.10 -33.14
N ASP A 277 7.13 13.00 -32.16
CA ASP A 277 6.16 13.23 -31.08
C ASP A 277 4.80 13.67 -31.62
N ALA A 278 4.78 14.57 -32.61
CA ALA A 278 3.53 14.98 -33.26
C ALA A 278 2.81 13.81 -33.95
N ILE A 279 3.54 12.87 -34.58
CA ILE A 279 2.94 11.66 -35.15
C ILE A 279 2.42 10.72 -34.06
N GLU A 280 3.10 10.59 -32.91
CA GLU A 280 2.58 9.83 -31.77
C GLU A 280 1.26 10.42 -31.25
N SER A 281 1.19 11.74 -31.06
CA SER A 281 -0.03 12.41 -30.61
C SER A 281 -1.17 12.25 -31.61
N LEU A 282 -0.92 12.49 -32.90
CA LEU A 282 -1.91 12.29 -33.96
C LEU A 282 -2.37 10.84 -34.06
N TYR A 283 -1.48 9.86 -33.85
CA TYR A 283 -1.86 8.45 -33.84
C TYR A 283 -2.76 8.11 -32.65
N TYR A 284 -2.43 8.62 -31.46
CA TYR A 284 -3.27 8.45 -30.27
C TYR A 284 -4.66 9.07 -30.47
N GLU A 285 -4.73 10.34 -30.87
CA GLU A 285 -5.99 11.05 -31.11
C GLU A 285 -6.84 10.35 -32.19
N ALA A 286 -6.22 9.93 -33.30
CA ALA A 286 -6.92 9.16 -34.33
C ALA A 286 -7.46 7.83 -33.81
N LYS A 287 -6.70 7.13 -32.96
CA LYS A 287 -7.14 5.86 -32.37
C LYS A 287 -8.34 6.07 -31.45
N CYS A 288 -8.30 7.10 -30.60
CA CYS A 288 -9.45 7.48 -29.77
C CYS A 288 -10.68 7.80 -30.62
N ARG A 289 -10.52 8.55 -31.71
CA ARG A 289 -11.61 8.92 -32.63
C ARG A 289 -12.20 7.73 -33.39
N ILE A 290 -11.38 6.74 -33.75
CA ILE A 290 -11.87 5.51 -34.39
C ILE A 290 -12.66 4.66 -33.40
N GLN A 291 -12.24 4.63 -32.13
CA GLN A 291 -12.93 3.90 -31.06
C GLN A 291 -14.22 4.60 -30.61
N ASP A 292 -14.19 5.92 -30.49
CA ASP A 292 -15.33 6.78 -30.17
C ASP A 292 -15.47 7.87 -31.26
N PRO A 293 -16.31 7.63 -32.29
CA PRO A 293 -16.51 8.59 -33.37
C PRO A 293 -17.22 9.89 -32.94
N VAL A 294 -17.85 9.90 -31.76
CA VAL A 294 -18.55 11.08 -31.24
C VAL A 294 -17.60 11.93 -30.40
N TYR A 295 -16.97 11.39 -29.37
CA TYR A 295 -16.17 12.19 -28.43
C TYR A 295 -14.65 12.04 -28.61
N GLY A 296 -14.17 11.01 -29.30
CA GLY A 296 -12.73 10.81 -29.52
C GLY A 296 -11.94 10.88 -28.22
N CYS A 297 -10.88 11.71 -28.19
CA CYS A 297 -10.07 11.88 -26.98
C CYS A 297 -10.69 12.89 -25.98
N VAL A 298 -11.70 13.67 -26.41
CA VAL A 298 -12.46 14.57 -25.52
C VAL A 298 -13.26 13.79 -24.48
N GLY A 299 -13.72 12.58 -24.82
CA GLY A 299 -14.38 11.68 -23.85
C GLY A 299 -13.47 11.35 -22.66
N THR A 300 -12.19 11.05 -22.94
CA THR A 300 -11.17 10.84 -21.90
C THR A 300 -10.95 12.10 -21.08
N ILE A 301 -10.79 13.27 -21.73
CA ILE A 301 -10.61 14.55 -21.03
C ILE A 301 -11.77 14.83 -20.07
N SER A 302 -13.01 14.64 -20.50
CA SER A 302 -14.20 14.82 -19.67
C SER A 302 -14.23 13.86 -18.47
N LEU A 303 -13.84 12.60 -18.68
CA LEU A 303 -13.74 11.62 -17.59
C LEU A 303 -12.69 12.03 -16.56
N LEU A 304 -11.52 12.51 -17.01
CA LEU A 304 -10.45 12.94 -16.12
C LEU A 304 -10.83 14.18 -15.32
N HIS A 305 -11.47 15.18 -15.94
CA HIS A 305 -12.03 16.31 -15.20
C HIS A 305 -13.03 15.88 -14.12
N HIS A 306 -13.90 14.92 -14.44
CA HIS A 306 -14.84 14.39 -13.46
C HIS A 306 -14.13 13.71 -12.28
N GLN A 307 -13.09 12.92 -12.56
CA GLN A 307 -12.28 12.30 -11.51
C GLN A 307 -11.57 13.33 -10.62
N ILE A 308 -11.03 14.41 -11.20
CA ILE A 308 -10.44 15.51 -10.43
C ILE A 308 -11.48 16.14 -9.52
N HIS A 309 -12.67 16.44 -10.03
CA HIS A 309 -13.74 17.03 -9.24
C HIS A 309 -14.14 16.13 -8.05
N ILE A 310 -14.25 14.81 -8.27
CA ILE A 310 -14.50 13.84 -7.19
C ILE A 310 -13.37 13.88 -6.16
N ALA A 311 -12.11 13.78 -6.59
CA ALA A 311 -10.96 13.76 -5.70
C ALA A 311 -10.86 15.05 -4.87
N GLN A 312 -11.10 16.21 -5.49
CA GLN A 312 -11.12 17.51 -4.80
C GLN A 312 -12.28 17.60 -3.80
N SER A 313 -13.47 17.08 -4.14
CA SER A 313 -14.60 17.02 -3.20
C SER A 313 -14.30 16.13 -1.99
N GLN A 314 -13.65 15.00 -2.20
CA GLN A 314 -13.21 14.11 -1.11
C GLN A 314 -12.16 14.78 -0.22
N LEU A 315 -11.19 15.48 -0.83
CA LEU A 315 -10.18 16.21 -0.09
C LEU A 315 -10.79 17.32 0.76
N ALA A 316 -11.74 18.09 0.22
CA ALA A 316 -12.43 19.14 0.97
C ALA A 316 -13.23 18.58 2.17
N LYS A 317 -13.87 17.41 2.01
CA LYS A 317 -14.54 16.71 3.11
C LYS A 317 -13.55 16.29 4.20
N ALA A 318 -12.43 15.69 3.81
CA ALA A 318 -11.39 15.27 4.75
C ALA A 318 -10.79 16.48 5.49
N GLN A 319 -10.55 17.59 4.81
CA GLN A 319 -10.05 18.83 5.44
C GLN A 319 -11.05 19.43 6.44
N ALA A 320 -12.34 19.37 6.15
CA ALA A 320 -13.38 19.81 7.09
C ALA A 320 -13.46 18.90 8.33
N GLU A 321 -13.27 17.59 8.15
CA GLU A 321 -13.23 16.61 9.24
C GLU A 321 -12.01 16.83 10.14
N ILE A 322 -10.83 17.07 9.57
CA ILE A 322 -9.61 17.45 10.32
C ILE A 322 -9.89 18.69 11.17
N ALA A 323 -10.43 19.76 10.57
CA ALA A 323 -10.71 20.99 11.29
C ALA A 323 -11.72 20.80 12.44
N PHE A 324 -12.69 19.90 12.28
CA PHE A 324 -13.64 19.56 13.35
C PHE A 324 -12.96 18.77 14.49
N LEU A 325 -12.14 17.79 14.15
CA LEU A 325 -11.42 16.99 15.15
C LEU A 325 -10.38 17.81 15.92
N ASP A 326 -9.64 18.68 15.24
CA ASP A 326 -8.70 19.61 15.87
C ASP A 326 -9.40 20.49 16.89
N ALA A 327 -10.60 21.01 16.57
CA ALA A 327 -11.39 21.81 17.50
C ALA A 327 -11.81 21.02 18.74
N ASN A 328 -12.15 19.73 18.60
CA ASN A 328 -12.51 18.87 19.73
C ASN A 328 -11.30 18.57 20.62
N VAL A 329 -10.15 18.24 20.03
CA VAL A 329 -8.90 18.00 20.78
C VAL A 329 -8.50 19.25 21.58
N VAL A 330 -8.61 20.44 20.97
CA VAL A 330 -8.33 21.71 21.67
C VAL A 330 -9.32 21.96 22.81
N ALA A 331 -10.61 21.67 22.61
CA ALA A 331 -11.63 21.82 23.65
C ALA A 331 -11.40 20.90 24.87
N GLU A 332 -11.04 19.64 24.64
CA GLU A 332 -10.71 18.68 25.71
C GLU A 332 -9.43 19.08 26.46
N THR A 333 -8.43 19.60 25.75
CA THR A 333 -7.19 20.09 26.37
C THR A 333 -7.46 21.30 27.26
N MET A 334 -8.35 22.21 26.84
CA MET A 334 -8.74 23.38 27.63
C MET A 334 -9.55 23.01 28.89
N LEU A 335 -10.41 21.98 28.83
CA LEU A 335 -11.15 21.47 30.00
C LEU A 335 -10.23 20.88 31.09
N SER A 336 -9.14 20.20 30.69
CA SER A 336 -8.14 19.65 31.61
C SER A 336 -7.27 20.69 32.33
N SER A 337 -7.25 21.93 31.83
CA SER A 337 -6.38 23.01 32.35
C SER A 337 -6.99 23.83 33.50
N SER A 338 -8.24 23.55 33.91
CA SER A 338 -8.90 24.28 35.01
C SER A 338 -8.72 23.67 36.41
N GLU A 339 -8.04 22.52 36.55
CA GLU A 339 -7.96 21.77 37.82
C GLU A 339 -6.56 21.61 38.47
N SER A 340 -5.52 22.36 38.08
CA SER A 340 -4.24 22.28 38.81
C SER A 340 -3.39 23.55 38.82
N MET A 341 -3.79 24.54 39.63
CA MET A 341 -2.84 25.50 40.21
C MET A 341 -2.40 25.05 41.61
N ALA A 342 -1.67 23.94 41.72
CA ALA A 342 -0.82 23.60 42.88
C ALA A 342 -0.09 22.26 42.68
N GLN A 343 0.93 22.21 41.82
CA GLN A 343 2.20 21.48 42.06
C GLN A 343 3.20 21.73 40.90
N GLN A 344 3.40 23.00 40.52
CA GLN A 344 4.45 23.37 39.57
C GLN A 344 5.80 23.30 40.29
N ASN A 345 6.51 22.17 40.14
CA ASN A 345 7.99 22.05 40.19
C ASN A 345 8.49 20.59 40.06
N SER A 346 7.63 19.63 39.68
CA SER A 346 8.06 18.24 39.40
C SER A 346 7.69 17.74 38.00
N ILE A 347 6.92 18.52 37.23
CA ILE A 347 6.34 18.10 35.94
C ILE A 347 7.26 18.48 34.75
N ASP A 348 8.05 19.55 34.87
CA ASP A 348 8.93 20.02 33.79
C ASP A 348 10.06 19.04 33.44
N MET A 349 10.40 18.09 34.33
CA MET A 349 11.40 17.06 34.05
C MET A 349 10.83 15.84 33.31
N MET A 350 9.53 15.56 33.47
CA MET A 350 8.84 14.44 32.79
C MET A 350 8.34 14.83 31.39
N GLU A 351 7.95 16.09 31.19
CA GLU A 351 7.55 16.61 29.87
C GLU A 351 8.73 16.68 28.88
N ILE A 352 9.95 16.96 29.38
CA ILE A 352 11.19 16.94 28.58
C ILE A 352 11.58 15.52 28.17
N ASP A 353 11.38 14.53 29.04
CA ASP A 353 11.70 13.13 28.75
C ASP A 353 10.64 12.46 27.86
N LEU A 354 9.37 12.86 27.97
CA LEU A 354 8.31 12.40 27.06
C LEU A 354 8.49 12.99 25.66
N LYS A 355 8.88 14.27 25.55
CA LYS A 355 9.16 14.90 24.26
C LYS A 355 10.37 14.30 23.56
N LYS A 356 11.44 13.97 24.30
CA LYS A 356 12.57 13.18 23.78
C LYS A 356 12.16 11.78 23.35
N LEU A 357 11.26 11.12 24.09
CA LEU A 357 10.70 9.83 23.71
C LEU A 357 9.90 9.96 22.39
N PHE A 358 9.08 11.00 22.25
CA PHE A 358 8.31 11.27 21.03
C PHE A 358 9.19 11.66 19.83
N ASP A 359 10.25 12.45 20.03
CA ASP A 359 11.22 12.77 18.96
C ASP A 359 12.00 11.53 18.53
N THR A 360 12.31 10.63 19.48
CA THR A 360 12.95 9.33 19.18
C THR A 360 11.98 8.39 18.46
N ILE A 361 10.70 8.35 18.87
CA ILE A 361 9.65 7.57 18.20
C ILE A 361 9.35 8.12 16.80
N ALA A 362 9.33 9.45 16.62
CA ALA A 362 9.16 10.09 15.33
C ALA A 362 10.37 9.82 14.42
N SER A 363 11.60 9.85 14.95
CA SER A 363 12.82 9.47 14.22
C SER A 363 12.82 7.98 13.85
N ILE A 364 12.31 7.10 14.72
CA ILE A 364 12.16 5.66 14.45
C ILE A 364 11.04 5.41 13.45
N HIS A 365 9.95 6.18 13.47
CA HIS A 365 8.84 6.08 12.52
C HIS A 365 9.24 6.60 11.13
N ASP A 366 10.02 7.67 11.05
CA ASP A 366 10.57 8.21 9.80
C ASP A 366 11.66 7.26 9.23
N GLU A 367 12.51 6.66 10.07
CA GLU A 367 13.41 5.57 9.65
C GLU A 367 12.66 4.29 9.26
N MET A 368 11.59 3.90 9.97
CA MET A 368 10.75 2.75 9.61
C MET A 368 9.99 2.97 8.30
N TYR A 369 9.57 4.21 8.00
CA TYR A 369 8.96 4.57 6.72
C TYR A 369 10.00 4.49 5.59
N TYR A 370 11.23 4.98 5.84
CA TYR A 370 12.36 4.87 4.90
C TYR A 370 12.87 3.42 4.71
N LEU A 371 12.80 2.57 5.75
CA LEU A 371 13.19 1.16 5.72
C LEU A 371 12.09 0.26 5.13
N ARG A 372 10.79 0.57 5.32
CA ARG A 372 9.66 -0.09 4.65
C ARG A 372 9.65 0.17 3.14
N GLU A 373 10.02 1.38 2.72
CA GLU A 373 10.26 1.68 1.31
C GLU A 373 11.48 0.89 0.75
N ARG A 374 12.44 0.53 1.59
CA ARG A 374 13.58 -0.35 1.24
C ARG A 374 13.25 -1.84 1.24
N GLU A 375 12.37 -2.34 2.11
CA GLU A 375 11.86 -3.72 2.10
C GLU A 375 10.99 -3.98 0.87
N GLU A 376 10.11 -3.04 0.49
CA GLU A 376 9.36 -3.13 -0.76
C GLU A 376 10.28 -3.02 -1.99
N SER A 377 11.29 -2.15 -1.95
CA SER A 377 12.32 -2.06 -3.00
C SER A 377 13.17 -3.33 -3.12
N MET A 378 13.48 -4.00 -2.00
CA MET A 378 14.28 -5.22 -1.94
C MET A 378 13.47 -6.46 -2.31
N GLN A 379 12.19 -6.53 -1.96
CA GLN A 379 11.26 -7.56 -2.47
C GLN A 379 10.97 -7.37 -3.96
N VAL A 380 10.87 -6.13 -4.46
CA VAL A 380 10.82 -5.83 -5.90
C VAL A 380 12.15 -6.21 -6.57
N LEU A 381 13.30 -6.04 -5.93
CA LEU A 381 14.60 -6.46 -6.46
C LEU A 381 14.74 -8.00 -6.51
N ILE A 382 14.25 -8.73 -5.49
CA ILE A 382 14.22 -10.21 -5.44
C ILE A 382 13.23 -10.78 -6.48
N ARG A 383 12.05 -10.15 -6.62
CA ARG A 383 11.05 -10.50 -7.65
C ARG A 383 11.52 -10.11 -9.06
N SER A 384 12.31 -9.03 -9.17
CA SER A 384 13.02 -8.62 -10.39
C SER A 384 14.14 -9.59 -10.75
N THR A 385 14.91 -10.11 -9.80
CA THR A 385 15.95 -11.14 -10.08
C THR A 385 15.35 -12.49 -10.48
N ASN A 386 14.23 -12.91 -9.87
CA ASN A 386 13.51 -14.12 -10.30
C ASN A 386 12.80 -13.94 -11.66
N SER A 387 12.27 -12.74 -11.95
CA SER A 387 11.71 -12.37 -13.25
C SER A 387 12.77 -12.25 -14.35
N LYS A 388 13.97 -11.73 -14.02
CA LYS A 388 15.14 -11.62 -14.91
C LYS A 388 15.71 -13.00 -15.28
N MET A 389 15.67 -13.98 -14.38
CA MET A 389 16.02 -15.37 -14.69
C MET A 389 15.00 -16.06 -15.61
N ALA A 390 13.71 -15.73 -15.50
CA ALA A 390 12.65 -16.26 -16.38
C ALA A 390 12.67 -15.60 -17.79
N THR A 391 12.93 -14.29 -17.87
CA THR A 391 13.07 -13.56 -19.15
C THR A 391 14.32 -13.96 -19.92
N PHE A 392 15.41 -14.35 -19.25
CA PHE A 392 16.61 -14.88 -19.92
C PHE A 392 16.36 -16.24 -20.60
N ARG A 393 15.54 -17.11 -19.99
CA ARG A 393 15.11 -18.38 -20.61
C ARG A 393 14.08 -18.18 -21.73
N PHE A 394 13.23 -17.16 -21.63
CA PHE A 394 12.23 -16.81 -22.64
C PHE A 394 12.85 -16.16 -23.89
N PHE A 395 13.85 -15.28 -23.72
CA PHE A 395 14.54 -14.63 -24.84
C PHE A 395 15.33 -15.63 -25.70
N SER A 396 15.92 -16.66 -25.08
CA SER A 396 16.59 -17.74 -25.81
C SER A 396 15.62 -18.63 -26.62
N PHE A 397 14.34 -18.69 -26.23
CA PHE A 397 13.32 -19.51 -26.89
C PHE A 397 12.59 -18.74 -28.01
N VAL A 398 12.38 -17.43 -27.83
CA VAL A 398 11.72 -16.55 -28.81
C VAL A 398 12.63 -16.24 -30.00
N VAL A 399 13.95 -16.17 -29.81
CA VAL A 399 14.92 -16.02 -30.90
C VAL A 399 14.98 -17.27 -31.80
N CYS A 400 14.63 -18.45 -31.28
CA CYS A 400 14.48 -19.69 -32.09
C CYS A 400 13.15 -19.76 -32.85
N LEU A 401 12.06 -19.22 -32.29
CA LEU A 401 10.71 -19.28 -32.87
C LEU A 401 10.46 -18.20 -33.94
N ALA A 402 11.15 -17.07 -33.88
CA ALA A 402 11.02 -15.99 -34.87
C ALA A 402 11.62 -16.33 -36.25
N VAL A 403 12.32 -17.46 -36.39
CA VAL A 403 12.97 -17.88 -37.64
C VAL A 403 12.00 -18.61 -38.59
N THR A 404 10.82 -19.06 -38.15
CA THR A 404 10.07 -20.07 -38.93
C THR A 404 8.69 -19.69 -39.46
N THR A 405 8.12 -18.50 -39.21
CA THR A 405 6.73 -18.24 -39.66
C THR A 405 6.52 -16.87 -40.33
N MET A 406 7.01 -16.73 -41.56
CA MET A 406 6.46 -15.79 -42.54
C MET A 406 6.62 -16.29 -43.98
N GLN A 407 5.60 -17.00 -44.48
CA GLN A 407 5.24 -17.01 -45.91
C GLN A 407 3.71 -17.08 -46.06
N ILE A 408 3.21 -16.49 -47.16
CA ILE A 408 1.84 -16.54 -47.75
C ILE A 408 0.95 -15.33 -47.35
N TRP A 409 0.97 -14.17 -48.05
CA TRP A 409 0.41 -13.78 -49.39
C TRP A 409 -1.11 -13.48 -49.35
N HIS A 410 -1.61 -12.23 -49.28
CA HIS A 410 -1.67 -11.09 -50.24
C HIS A 410 -2.97 -11.06 -51.11
N LEU A 411 -3.48 -9.82 -51.37
CA LEU A 411 -4.33 -9.34 -52.51
C LEU A 411 -5.87 -9.32 -52.28
N LYS A 412 -6.69 -8.35 -52.75
CA LYS A 412 -6.54 -7.04 -53.44
C LYS A 412 -7.95 -6.39 -53.65
N THR A 413 -8.03 -5.03 -53.67
CA THR A 413 -8.88 -4.11 -54.53
C THR A 413 -10.42 -4.27 -54.56
N SER A 414 -11.28 -3.33 -54.97
CA SER A 414 -11.36 -1.87 -55.25
C SER A 414 -12.62 -1.70 -56.12
N SER A 415 -13.43 -0.65 -55.95
CA SER A 415 -13.91 0.29 -57.01
C SER A 415 -15.24 1.01 -56.66
N GLN A 416 -15.49 2.11 -57.37
CA GLN A 416 -16.46 3.21 -57.23
C GLN A 416 -17.89 2.87 -57.72
N VAL A 417 -18.97 3.68 -57.59
CA VAL A 417 -19.30 4.93 -58.35
C VAL A 417 -20.66 5.55 -57.88
N PHE A 418 -20.71 6.89 -57.82
CA PHE A 418 -21.75 7.92 -58.13
C PHE A 418 -23.29 7.64 -58.23
N HIS A 419 -24.10 8.57 -57.70
CA HIS A 419 -25.26 9.19 -58.40
C HIS A 419 -25.73 10.52 -57.72
N SER A 420 -26.23 11.45 -58.53
CA SER A 420 -26.70 12.83 -58.25
C SER A 420 -28.24 12.91 -58.07
N ILE A 421 -28.82 13.86 -57.32
CA ILE A 421 -29.60 15.10 -57.71
C ILE A 421 -30.57 15.32 -56.49
N ASP A 422 -30.87 16.49 -55.87
CA ASP A 422 -31.58 17.68 -56.40
C ASP A 422 -31.51 18.94 -55.47
N ARG A 423 -31.95 20.10 -56.01
CA ARG A 423 -32.03 21.46 -55.38
C ARG A 423 -33.15 21.56 -54.33
N MET A 424 -33.19 22.49 -53.37
CA MET A 424 -33.37 23.95 -53.51
C MET A 424 -33.42 24.64 -52.12
N THR A 425 -33.07 25.94 -52.08
CA THR A 425 -33.13 26.95 -50.99
C THR A 425 -32.11 26.86 -49.86
N SER A 426 -31.25 27.88 -49.75
CA SER A 426 -30.14 27.93 -48.79
C SER A 426 -29.86 29.36 -48.31
N THR A 427 -30.09 29.57 -47.02
CA THR A 427 -29.14 30.31 -46.18
C THR A 427 -27.79 29.60 -46.30
N ARG A 428 -26.76 30.31 -46.80
CA ARG A 428 -25.42 29.71 -47.00
C ARG A 428 -24.88 29.23 -45.64
N CYS A 429 -24.08 28.17 -45.61
CA CYS A 429 -23.31 27.78 -44.42
C CYS A 429 -21.83 28.20 -44.55
N ALA A 430 -21.09 28.26 -43.44
CA ALA A 430 -19.68 28.66 -43.44
C ALA A 430 -18.81 27.79 -44.37
N THR A 431 -19.09 26.49 -44.45
CA THR A 431 -18.40 25.56 -45.36
C THR A 431 -18.57 25.94 -46.84
N CYS A 432 -19.80 26.21 -47.28
CA CYS A 432 -20.06 26.54 -48.68
C CYS A 432 -19.58 27.95 -49.04
N MET A 433 -19.59 28.88 -48.08
CA MET A 433 -18.94 30.18 -48.22
C MET A 433 -17.43 30.04 -48.42
N TYR A 434 -16.77 29.25 -47.57
CA TYR A 434 -15.31 29.01 -47.64
C TYR A 434 -14.89 28.46 -49.02
N PHE A 435 -15.61 27.47 -49.55
CA PHE A 435 -15.33 26.89 -50.87
C PHE A 435 -15.90 27.68 -52.05
N LYS A 436 -16.50 28.86 -51.83
CA LYS A 436 -17.14 29.70 -52.87
C LYS A 436 -18.14 28.92 -53.75
N ARG A 437 -18.90 28.00 -53.15
CA ARG A 437 -19.89 27.15 -53.85
C ARG A 437 -21.32 27.42 -53.40
N LYS A 438 -22.29 27.11 -54.26
CA LYS A 438 -23.70 27.15 -53.89
C LYS A 438 -23.99 26.11 -52.81
N CYS A 439 -24.77 26.49 -51.81
CA CYS A 439 -25.19 25.59 -50.74
C CYS A 439 -26.60 25.06 -51.09
N HIS A 440 -26.79 23.76 -50.92
CA HIS A 440 -28.05 23.06 -51.21
C HIS A 440 -28.79 22.79 -49.90
N SER A 441 -30.12 22.64 -49.95
CA SER A 441 -30.95 22.32 -48.76
C SER A 441 -30.47 21.07 -48.03
N ASN A 442 -29.99 20.06 -48.76
CA ASN A 442 -29.48 18.81 -48.19
C ASN A 442 -27.98 18.87 -47.79
N CYS A 443 -27.41 20.06 -47.63
CA CYS A 443 -26.01 20.19 -47.25
C CYS A 443 -25.78 19.74 -45.79
N ILE A 444 -25.06 18.63 -45.62
CA ILE A 444 -24.74 18.03 -44.32
C ILE A 444 -24.05 18.99 -43.33
N PHE A 445 -23.43 20.06 -43.82
CA PHE A 445 -22.71 21.02 -42.97
C PHE A 445 -23.56 22.18 -42.46
N VAL A 446 -24.76 22.42 -43.04
CA VAL A 446 -25.61 23.57 -42.68
C VAL A 446 -25.99 23.58 -41.20
N PRO A 447 -26.44 22.46 -40.58
CA PRO A 447 -26.86 22.48 -39.18
C PRO A 447 -25.72 22.71 -38.19
N TYR A 448 -24.47 22.48 -38.59
CA TYR A 448 -23.32 22.40 -37.67
C TYR A 448 -22.29 23.52 -37.87
N PHE A 449 -22.32 24.21 -39.01
CA PHE A 449 -21.42 25.31 -39.35
C PHE A 449 -22.18 26.54 -39.86
N PRO A 450 -22.91 27.22 -38.98
CA PRO A 450 -23.64 28.44 -39.32
C PRO A 450 -22.68 29.61 -39.70
N LEU A 451 -23.22 30.63 -40.38
CA LEU A 451 -22.44 31.76 -40.93
C LEU A 451 -22.01 32.80 -39.88
N ASP A 452 -22.68 32.82 -38.75
CA ASP A 452 -22.35 33.66 -37.60
C ASP A 452 -20.95 33.33 -37.04
N ASN A 453 -20.49 32.08 -37.18
CA ASN A 453 -19.19 31.64 -36.70
C ASN A 453 -18.37 30.89 -37.78
N PRO A 454 -17.80 31.61 -38.76
CA PRO A 454 -17.00 31.01 -39.83
C PRO A 454 -15.64 30.47 -39.34
N HIS A 455 -15.15 30.98 -38.21
CA HIS A 455 -13.92 30.52 -37.57
C HIS A 455 -14.04 29.05 -37.15
N ARG A 456 -15.20 28.64 -36.63
CA ARG A 456 -15.48 27.26 -36.24
C ARG A 456 -15.20 26.27 -37.35
N PHE A 457 -15.72 26.52 -38.56
CA PHE A 457 -15.45 25.68 -39.71
C PHE A 457 -13.97 25.70 -40.12
N THR A 458 -13.36 26.88 -40.14
CA THR A 458 -11.95 27.05 -40.55
C THR A 458 -11.00 26.26 -39.63
N CYS A 459 -11.25 26.28 -38.33
CA CYS A 459 -10.52 25.52 -37.30
C CYS A 459 -10.56 24.01 -37.59
N VAL A 460 -11.77 23.43 -37.66
CA VAL A 460 -11.94 21.99 -37.90
C VAL A 460 -11.43 21.60 -39.29
N HIS A 461 -11.65 22.44 -40.31
CA HIS A 461 -11.20 22.19 -41.67
C HIS A 461 -9.68 22.12 -41.77
N LYS A 462 -8.95 23.00 -41.06
CA LYS A 462 -7.48 23.04 -41.07
C LYS A 462 -6.87 21.71 -40.62
N ILE A 463 -7.47 21.07 -39.61
CA ILE A 463 -6.97 19.84 -39.01
C ILE A 463 -7.43 18.60 -39.78
N TYR A 464 -8.74 18.46 -40.00
CA TYR A 464 -9.32 17.22 -40.53
C TYR A 464 -9.56 17.23 -42.03
N GLY A 465 -9.80 18.41 -42.63
CA GLY A 465 -10.24 18.53 -44.01
C GLY A 465 -11.74 18.28 -44.19
N ALA A 466 -12.41 19.11 -45.00
CA ALA A 466 -13.86 19.05 -45.21
C ALA A 466 -14.37 17.68 -45.70
N SER A 467 -13.58 16.97 -46.52
CA SER A 467 -13.94 15.65 -47.01
C SER A 467 -13.97 14.59 -45.90
N ASN A 468 -13.02 14.62 -44.97
CA ASN A 468 -12.98 13.66 -43.86
C ASN A 468 -14.06 13.98 -42.83
N ILE A 469 -14.27 15.27 -42.51
CA ILE A 469 -15.39 15.71 -41.66
C ILE A 469 -16.71 15.19 -42.24
N GLY A 470 -16.92 15.39 -43.54
CA GLY A 470 -18.13 14.89 -44.21
C GLY A 470 -18.29 13.37 -44.18
N LYS A 471 -17.20 12.59 -44.19
CA LYS A 471 -17.24 11.13 -44.03
C LYS A 471 -17.59 10.73 -42.60
N MET A 472 -16.91 11.32 -41.60
CA MET A 472 -17.16 11.07 -40.19
C MET A 472 -18.61 11.36 -39.81
N LEU A 473 -19.18 12.48 -40.29
CA LEU A 473 -20.59 12.79 -40.05
C LEU A 473 -21.56 11.81 -40.70
N LYS A 474 -21.24 11.27 -41.87
CA LYS A 474 -22.10 10.29 -42.55
C LYS A 474 -22.09 8.92 -41.87
N GLU A 475 -20.99 8.54 -41.22
CA GLU A 475 -20.88 7.32 -40.42
C GLU A 475 -21.71 7.40 -39.12
N LEU A 476 -22.09 8.60 -38.67
CA LEU A 476 -22.84 8.84 -37.44
C LEU A 476 -24.36 9.00 -37.64
N PRO A 477 -25.18 8.52 -36.68
CA PRO A 477 -26.60 8.84 -36.64
C PRO A 477 -26.80 10.34 -36.41
N VAL A 478 -27.89 10.89 -36.96
CA VAL A 478 -28.10 12.35 -37.08
C VAL A 478 -28.05 13.09 -35.73
N HIS A 479 -28.55 12.47 -34.66
CA HIS A 479 -28.61 13.06 -33.32
C HIS A 479 -27.23 13.23 -32.67
N LEU A 480 -26.23 12.41 -33.01
CA LEU A 480 -24.87 12.49 -32.42
C LEU A 480 -23.91 13.38 -33.22
N ARG A 481 -24.33 13.88 -34.39
CA ARG A 481 -23.47 14.67 -35.28
C ARG A 481 -23.11 16.04 -34.68
N ALA A 482 -24.02 16.64 -33.90
CA ALA A 482 -23.75 17.92 -33.24
C ALA A 482 -22.62 17.76 -32.20
N ASP A 483 -22.74 16.76 -31.32
CA ASP A 483 -21.73 16.46 -30.29
C ASP A 483 -20.38 16.07 -30.91
N SER A 484 -20.40 15.33 -32.01
CA SER A 484 -19.19 15.02 -32.78
C SER A 484 -18.51 16.27 -33.34
N ILE A 485 -19.28 17.27 -33.79
CA ILE A 485 -18.71 18.53 -34.26
C ILE A 485 -18.18 19.39 -33.11
N GLU A 486 -18.82 19.37 -31.95
CA GLU A 486 -18.28 20.02 -30.74
C GLU A 486 -16.94 19.41 -30.32
N SER A 487 -16.84 18.09 -30.25
CA SER A 487 -15.58 17.43 -29.88
C SER A 487 -14.50 17.64 -30.95
N LEU A 488 -14.82 17.58 -32.26
CA LEU A 488 -13.88 17.86 -33.34
C LEU A 488 -13.38 19.31 -33.30
N TYR A 489 -14.25 20.26 -32.94
CA TYR A 489 -13.88 21.67 -32.78
C TYR A 489 -12.94 21.87 -31.58
N TYR A 490 -13.24 21.22 -30.46
CA TYR A 490 -12.36 21.24 -29.29
C TYR A 490 -10.97 20.66 -29.63
N GLU A 491 -10.92 19.47 -30.22
CA GLU A 491 -9.66 18.83 -30.62
C GLU A 491 -8.87 19.71 -31.59
N ALA A 492 -9.53 20.26 -32.61
CA ALA A 492 -8.86 21.13 -33.56
C ALA A 492 -8.29 22.40 -32.91
N LYS A 493 -8.98 22.96 -31.92
CA LYS A 493 -8.48 24.12 -31.17
C LYS A 493 -7.23 23.75 -30.36
N CYS A 494 -7.23 22.59 -29.70
CA CYS A 494 -6.06 22.08 -28.99
C CYS A 494 -4.87 21.86 -29.93
N SER A 495 -5.06 21.19 -31.08
CA SER A 495 -3.99 20.95 -32.05
C SER A 495 -3.46 22.23 -32.72
N ILE A 496 -4.29 23.28 -32.84
CA ILE A 496 -3.80 24.58 -33.36
C ILE A 496 -2.97 25.31 -32.29
N GLN A 497 -3.35 25.20 -31.02
CA GLN A 497 -2.63 25.83 -29.90
C GLN A 497 -1.31 25.11 -29.61
N ASP A 498 -1.31 23.78 -29.66
CA ASP A 498 -0.15 22.91 -29.49
C ASP A 498 -0.11 21.90 -30.66
N PRO A 499 0.64 22.19 -31.73
CA PRO A 499 0.73 21.32 -32.90
C PRO A 499 1.48 20.00 -32.68
N VAL A 500 2.14 19.82 -31.52
CA VAL A 500 2.88 18.59 -31.19
C VAL A 500 2.02 17.70 -30.30
N TYR A 501 1.49 18.21 -29.20
CA TYR A 501 0.77 17.40 -28.21
C TYR A 501 -0.75 17.57 -28.20
N GLY A 502 -1.30 18.65 -28.79
CA GLY A 502 -2.74 18.82 -28.94
C GLY A 502 -3.56 18.46 -27.69
N CYS A 503 -4.50 17.51 -27.83
CA CYS A 503 -5.29 17.02 -26.71
C CYS A 503 -4.53 16.08 -25.77
N VAL A 504 -3.49 15.40 -26.26
CA VAL A 504 -2.63 14.51 -25.47
C VAL A 504 -1.90 15.27 -24.36
N GLY A 505 -1.49 16.51 -24.63
CA GLY A 505 -0.91 17.41 -23.62
C GLY A 505 -1.89 17.70 -22.47
N ILE A 506 -3.16 17.98 -22.79
CA ILE A 506 -4.21 18.20 -21.79
C ILE A 506 -4.47 16.94 -20.98
N ILE A 507 -4.58 15.78 -21.63
CA ILE A 507 -4.77 14.49 -20.94
C ILE A 507 -3.62 14.24 -19.94
N SER A 508 -2.38 14.48 -20.36
CA SER A 508 -1.20 14.31 -19.51
C SER A 508 -1.22 15.24 -18.30
N LEU A 509 -1.62 16.50 -18.48
CA LEU A 509 -1.78 17.47 -17.40
C LEU A 509 -2.86 17.02 -16.40
N LEU A 510 -4.01 16.55 -16.88
CA LEU A 510 -5.11 16.11 -16.02
C LEU A 510 -4.75 14.85 -15.23
N HIS A 511 -4.04 13.89 -15.83
CA HIS A 511 -3.49 12.74 -15.10
C HIS A 511 -2.58 13.19 -13.95
N HIS A 512 -1.72 14.17 -14.19
CA HIS A 512 -0.84 14.70 -13.16
C HIS A 512 -1.63 15.38 -12.02
N GLN A 513 -2.69 16.12 -12.34
CA GLN A 513 -3.56 16.74 -11.33
C GLN A 513 -4.30 15.71 -10.48
N ILE A 514 -4.80 14.62 -11.08
CA ILE A 514 -5.42 13.50 -10.34
C ILE A 514 -4.42 12.90 -9.37
N TYR A 515 -3.19 12.62 -9.83
CA TYR A 515 -2.14 12.07 -8.97
C TYR A 515 -1.88 12.96 -7.75
N ILE A 516 -1.75 14.28 -7.95
CA ILE A 516 -1.56 15.24 -6.85
C ILE A 516 -2.75 15.21 -5.89
N ALA A 517 -3.97 15.29 -6.40
CA ALA A 517 -5.18 15.32 -5.58
C ALA A 517 -5.34 14.03 -4.75
N GLN A 518 -5.04 12.86 -5.32
CA GLN A 518 -5.05 11.59 -4.62
C GLN A 518 -3.97 11.51 -3.54
N SER A 519 -2.77 12.03 -3.80
CA SER A 519 -1.70 12.11 -2.81
C SER A 519 -2.09 12.99 -1.61
N GLN A 520 -2.72 14.14 -1.87
CA GLN A 520 -3.22 15.02 -0.81
C GLN A 520 -4.33 14.36 0.01
N LEU A 521 -5.27 13.65 -0.64
CA LEU A 521 -6.34 12.93 0.04
C LEU A 521 -5.78 11.84 0.97
N ALA A 522 -4.78 11.08 0.51
CA ALA A 522 -4.14 10.06 1.34
C ALA A 522 -3.48 10.65 2.60
N LYS A 523 -2.83 11.81 2.48
CA LYS A 523 -2.26 12.53 3.63
C LYS A 523 -3.34 12.97 4.61
N ALA A 524 -4.42 13.58 4.12
CA ALA A 524 -5.53 14.02 4.97
C ALA A 524 -6.21 12.84 5.68
N GLN A 525 -6.38 11.69 5.01
CA GLN A 525 -6.94 10.49 5.62
C GLN A 525 -6.06 9.92 6.75
N ALA A 526 -4.74 9.97 6.59
CA ALA A 526 -3.80 9.56 7.64
C ALA A 526 -3.87 10.50 8.86
N GLU A 527 -4.00 11.80 8.63
CA GLU A 527 -4.16 12.81 9.69
C GLU A 527 -5.48 12.64 10.46
N ILE A 528 -6.60 12.39 9.77
CA ILE A 528 -7.89 12.05 10.41
C ILE A 528 -7.75 10.82 11.30
N ALA A 529 -7.09 9.76 10.81
CA ALA A 529 -6.89 8.54 11.58
C ALA A 529 -6.10 8.80 12.88
N PHE A 530 -5.09 9.67 12.81
CA PHE A 530 -4.31 10.09 13.97
C PHE A 530 -5.14 10.91 14.97
N LEU A 531 -5.92 11.87 14.49
CA LEU A 531 -6.78 12.71 15.35
C LEU A 531 -7.88 11.89 16.03
N HIS A 532 -8.53 10.98 15.29
CA HIS A 532 -9.50 10.05 15.88
C HIS A 532 -8.90 9.18 16.99
N ALA A 533 -7.68 8.65 16.79
CA ALA A 533 -7.01 7.89 17.83
C ALA A 533 -6.74 8.73 19.08
N THR A 534 -6.39 10.01 18.89
CA THR A 534 -6.12 10.96 19.99
C THR A 534 -7.39 11.25 20.80
N VAL A 535 -8.51 11.54 20.15
CA VAL A 535 -9.81 11.79 20.81
C VAL A 535 -10.27 10.56 21.59
N VAL A 536 -10.18 9.35 21.01
CA VAL A 536 -10.57 8.11 21.71
C VAL A 536 -9.74 7.90 22.98
N VAL A 537 -8.43 8.17 22.93
CA VAL A 537 -7.58 8.09 24.13
C VAL A 537 -8.03 9.12 25.18
N ALA A 538 -8.31 10.37 24.79
CA ALA A 538 -8.77 11.41 25.70
C ALA A 538 -10.13 11.08 26.37
N GLU A 539 -11.12 10.60 25.61
CA GLU A 539 -12.42 10.16 26.14
C GLU A 539 -12.29 9.01 27.15
N THR A 540 -11.39 8.05 26.91
CA THR A 540 -11.14 6.96 27.88
C THR A 540 -10.50 7.45 29.18
N MET A 541 -9.66 8.49 29.12
CA MET A 541 -9.07 9.09 30.32
C MET A 541 -10.13 9.87 31.12
N LEU A 542 -10.99 10.65 30.44
CA LEU A 542 -12.07 11.40 31.08
C LEU A 542 -13.10 10.50 31.78
N SER A 543 -13.57 9.44 31.12
CA SER A 543 -14.52 8.49 31.73
C SER A 543 -13.97 7.77 32.97
N SER A 544 -12.66 7.54 33.03
CA SER A 544 -12.00 6.99 34.22
C SER A 544 -11.99 8.00 35.38
N SER A 545 -11.78 9.29 35.09
CA SER A 545 -11.79 10.37 36.10
C SER A 545 -13.18 10.62 36.68
N GLU A 546 -14.24 10.63 35.85
CA GLU A 546 -15.63 10.78 36.31
C GLU A 546 -16.06 9.62 37.22
N SER A 547 -15.64 8.39 36.92
CA SER A 547 -15.91 7.21 37.77
C SER A 547 -15.25 7.33 39.15
N MET A 548 -14.06 7.94 39.24
CA MET A 548 -13.39 8.22 40.51
C MET A 548 -14.02 9.39 41.27
N ALA A 549 -14.49 10.43 40.58
CA ALA A 549 -15.18 11.56 41.19
C ALA A 549 -16.55 11.16 41.77
N GLN A 550 -17.31 10.30 41.08
CA GLN A 550 -18.57 9.75 41.60
C GLN A 550 -18.36 8.82 42.80
N GLN A 551 -17.29 8.01 42.82
CA GLN A 551 -16.96 7.19 43.98
C GLN A 551 -16.61 8.06 45.21
N ASN A 552 -15.81 9.11 45.03
CA ASN A 552 -15.48 10.06 46.10
C ASN A 552 -16.71 10.83 46.61
N ASN A 553 -17.68 11.18 45.76
CA ASN A 553 -18.89 11.88 46.18
C ASN A 553 -19.87 10.96 46.95
N ILE A 554 -19.88 9.65 46.64
CA ILE A 554 -20.59 8.63 47.41
C ILE A 554 -19.93 8.40 48.79
N ASP A 555 -18.60 8.47 48.87
CA ASP A 555 -17.85 8.36 50.14
C ASP A 555 -17.98 9.62 51.02
N ILE A 556 -18.19 10.81 50.42
CA ILE A 556 -18.45 12.04 51.18
C ILE A 556 -19.87 12.08 51.76
N LEU A 557 -20.87 11.52 51.07
CA LEU A 557 -22.28 11.44 51.54
C LEU A 557 -22.54 10.28 52.51
N SER A 558 -21.67 9.27 52.57
CA SER A 558 -21.81 8.10 53.46
C SER A 558 -21.01 8.21 54.77
N ASN A 559 -20.38 9.35 55.04
CA ASN A 559 -19.49 9.54 56.20
C ASN A 559 -20.28 9.81 57.50
N PRO A 560 -20.31 8.90 58.50
CA PRO A 560 -21.15 9.03 59.70
C PRO A 560 -20.66 10.06 60.73
N TRP A 561 -19.55 10.76 60.47
CA TRP A 561 -18.82 11.52 61.49
C TRP A 561 -19.12 13.03 61.52
N ARG A 562 -20.05 13.55 60.70
CA ARG A 562 -20.39 15.00 60.70
C ARG A 562 -21.52 15.40 61.68
N ASN A 563 -21.82 14.59 62.70
CA ASN A 563 -22.81 14.94 63.74
C ASN A 563 -22.26 14.98 65.18
N GLN A 564 -20.94 15.02 65.36
CA GLN A 564 -20.32 15.07 66.69
C GLN A 564 -19.39 16.27 66.85
N CYS A 565 -19.92 17.48 66.66
CA CYS A 565 -19.35 18.74 67.16
C CYS A 565 -20.45 19.82 67.16
N LYS A 566 -21.49 19.61 67.97
CA LYS A 566 -22.38 20.67 68.48
C LYS A 566 -22.83 20.26 69.89
N SER A 567 -22.04 20.65 70.89
CA SER A 567 -22.50 20.95 72.25
C SER A 567 -21.80 22.22 72.70
#